data_AF-A0A349IMM0-F1
#
_entry.id   AF-A0A349IMM0-F1
#
_cell.length_a   1.000
_cell.length_b   1.000
_cell.length_c   1.000
_cell.angle_alpha   90.00
_cell.angle_beta   90.00
_cell.angle_gamma   90.00
#
_symmetry.space_group_name_H-M   'P 1'
#
loop_
_entity.id
_entity.type
_entity.pdbx_description
1 polymer ?
#
loop_
_entity_poly.entity_id
_entity_poly.type
_entity_poly.pdbx_seq_one_letter_code
_entity_poly.pdbx_strand_id
1 'polypeptide(L)'
;AVLPEFPFGWSGAPGHLPESTSINKQITYGEYIAEESHFMKGGCHPVVYNAFIMPYDSKGKRFPTGTPICYIGSATSDWKGGDKKYENVLGILIDVKYLMGIDSRTDPSEILKLAELIEEKCPV
;
A
#
# COMPACT_ATOMS: atom_id res chain seq x y z
N ALA A 1 14.91 -15.48 9.38
CA ALA A 1 14.71 -14.63 8.20
C ALA A 1 13.22 -14.37 8.08
N VAL A 2 12.78 -13.12 8.20
CA VAL A 2 11.40 -12.75 7.90
C VAL A 2 11.34 -12.68 6.37
N LEU A 3 10.73 -13.67 5.72
CA LEU A 3 10.46 -13.59 4.30
C LEU A 3 9.42 -12.47 4.10
N PRO A 4 9.64 -11.49 3.23
CA PRO A 4 8.58 -10.56 2.87
C PRO A 4 7.45 -11.37 2.23
N GLU A 5 6.22 -11.20 2.73
CA GLU A 5 5.05 -11.99 2.30
C GLU A 5 4.80 -11.91 0.79
N PHE A 6 5.30 -10.85 0.13
CA PHE A 6 5.19 -10.64 -1.32
C PHE A 6 6.55 -10.21 -1.93
N PRO A 7 7.38 -11.15 -2.42
CA PRO A 7 8.70 -10.85 -2.98
C PRO A 7 8.63 -10.32 -4.43
N PHE A 8 7.53 -9.68 -4.83
CA PHE A 8 7.34 -9.14 -6.17
C PHE A 8 8.41 -8.11 -6.52
N GLY A 9 8.73 -7.18 -5.62
CA GLY A 9 9.75 -6.14 -5.87
C GLY A 9 11.16 -6.69 -6.13
N TRP A 10 11.46 -7.90 -5.67
CA TRP A 10 12.73 -8.58 -5.96
C TRP A 10 12.66 -9.47 -7.21
N SER A 11 11.60 -10.27 -7.33
CA SER A 11 11.46 -11.30 -8.37
C SER A 11 10.87 -10.78 -9.69
N GLY A 12 10.01 -9.77 -9.61
CA GLY A 12 9.08 -9.29 -10.64
C GLY A 12 8.16 -10.35 -11.24
N ALA A 13 7.99 -11.49 -10.58
CA ALA A 13 7.11 -12.55 -11.04
C ALA A 13 5.66 -12.22 -10.62
N PRO A 14 4.68 -12.17 -11.54
CA PRO A 14 3.31 -11.81 -11.18
C PRO A 14 2.68 -12.66 -10.08
N GLY A 15 3.02 -13.95 -10.01
CA GLY A 15 2.57 -14.86 -8.94
C GLY A 15 3.18 -14.60 -7.54
N HIS A 16 4.02 -13.56 -7.40
CA HIS A 16 4.49 -13.08 -6.10
C HIS A 16 3.79 -11.78 -5.66
N LEU A 17 2.80 -11.32 -6.43
CA LEU A 17 1.88 -10.27 -5.99
C LEU A 17 0.90 -10.81 -4.94
N PRO A 18 0.23 -9.92 -4.19
CA PRO A 18 -0.84 -10.33 -3.29
C PRO A 18 -1.94 -11.12 -4.00
N GLU A 19 -2.21 -12.32 -3.49
CA GLU A 19 -3.31 -13.17 -3.94
C GLU A 19 -4.68 -12.55 -3.57
N SER A 20 -5.75 -12.96 -4.28
CA SER A 20 -7.11 -12.47 -4.02
C SER A 20 -7.55 -12.64 -2.56
N THR A 21 -7.08 -13.69 -1.89
CA THR A 21 -7.39 -13.92 -0.46
C THR A 21 -6.79 -12.84 0.44
N SER A 22 -5.59 -12.36 0.15
CA SER A 22 -4.93 -11.28 0.88
C SER A 22 -5.60 -9.93 0.57
N ILE A 23 -5.96 -9.69 -0.69
CA ILE A 23 -6.72 -8.49 -1.10
C ILE A 23 -8.05 -8.42 -0.34
N ASN A 24 -8.82 -9.52 -0.31
CA ASN A 24 -10.10 -9.57 0.39
C ASN A 24 -9.95 -9.28 1.89
N LYS A 25 -8.94 -9.86 2.56
CA LYS A 25 -8.66 -9.57 3.97
C LYS A 25 -8.40 -8.08 4.20
N GLN A 26 -7.59 -7.48 3.34
CA GLN A 26 -7.28 -6.06 3.45
C GLN A 26 -8.54 -5.20 3.30
N ILE A 27 -9.43 -5.52 2.36
CA ILE A 27 -10.71 -4.80 2.20
C ILE A 27 -11.59 -4.99 3.44
N THR A 28 -11.71 -6.20 3.98
CA THR A 28 -12.48 -6.47 5.22
C THR A 28 -11.95 -5.68 6.41
N TYR A 29 -10.63 -5.57 6.58
CA TYR A 29 -10.06 -4.75 7.64
C TYR A 29 -10.33 -3.26 7.43
N GLY A 30 -10.25 -2.79 6.19
CA GLY A 30 -10.56 -1.41 5.85
C GLY A 30 -12.02 -1.03 6.13
N GLU A 31 -12.95 -1.92 5.79
CA GLU A 31 -14.38 -1.79 6.10
C GLU A 31 -14.62 -1.73 7.61
N TYR A 32 -14.02 -2.65 8.38
CA TYR A 32 -14.13 -2.65 9.83
C TYR A 32 -13.69 -1.30 10.45
N ILE A 33 -12.57 -0.74 9.99
CA ILE A 33 -12.09 0.56 10.49
C ILE A 33 -13.01 1.70 10.07
N ALA A 34 -13.53 1.66 8.84
CA ALA A 34 -14.37 2.71 8.30
C ALA A 34 -15.78 2.74 8.92
N GLU A 35 -16.31 1.61 9.37
CA GLU A 35 -17.71 1.50 9.83
C GLU A 35 -17.87 1.41 11.34
N GLU A 36 -16.81 1.03 12.06
CA GLU A 36 -16.91 0.88 13.50
C GLU A 36 -16.91 2.22 14.26
N SER A 37 -17.82 2.32 15.24
CA SER A 37 -18.07 3.56 16.00
C SER A 37 -16.86 4.02 16.82
N HIS A 38 -15.98 3.10 17.24
CA HIS A 38 -14.81 3.42 18.05
C HIS A 38 -13.69 4.13 17.26
N PHE A 39 -13.74 4.11 15.93
CA PHE A 39 -12.81 4.86 15.08
C PHE A 39 -13.34 6.23 14.63
N MET A 40 -14.56 6.59 15.01
CA MET A 40 -15.13 7.90 14.70
C MET A 40 -14.29 9.03 15.30
N LYS A 41 -14.03 10.05 14.49
CA LYS A 41 -13.36 11.28 14.92
C LYS A 41 -14.24 12.48 14.58
N GLY A 42 -14.59 13.28 15.60
CA GLY A 42 -15.42 14.47 15.40
C GLY A 42 -16.84 14.16 14.89
N GLY A 43 -17.39 12.98 15.20
CA GLY A 43 -18.73 12.56 14.76
C GLY A 43 -18.80 12.00 13.34
N CYS A 44 -17.66 11.90 12.64
CA CYS A 44 -17.57 11.34 11.31
C CYS A 44 -16.73 10.06 11.31
N HIS A 45 -17.10 9.12 10.43
CA HIS A 45 -16.26 7.97 10.11
C HIS A 45 -14.98 8.42 9.38
N PRO A 46 -13.83 7.79 9.66
CA PRO A 46 -12.60 8.11 8.97
C PRO A 46 -12.64 7.65 7.50
N VAL A 47 -11.94 8.38 6.64
CA VAL A 47 -11.60 7.88 5.30
C VAL A 47 -10.42 6.93 5.46
N VAL A 48 -10.58 5.70 4.97
CA VAL A 48 -9.57 4.65 5.08
C VAL A 48 -9.03 4.33 3.69
N TYR A 49 -7.71 4.34 3.56
CA TYR A 49 -6.98 3.93 2.36
C TYR A 49 -6.27 2.61 2.60
N ASN A 50 -6.05 1.86 1.53
CA ASN A 50 -5.47 0.53 1.60
C ASN A 50 -4.29 0.39 0.65
N ALA A 51 -3.18 -0.16 1.13
CA ALA A 51 -2.00 -0.41 0.30
C ALA A 51 -1.17 -1.59 0.80
N PHE A 52 -0.67 -2.40 -0.14
CA PHE A 52 0.41 -3.34 0.07
C PHE A 52 1.75 -2.67 -0.20
N ILE A 53 2.62 -2.72 0.80
CA ILE A 53 4.01 -2.25 0.69
C ILE A 53 4.91 -3.45 0.40
N MET A 54 5.67 -3.37 -0.67
CA MET A 54 6.55 -4.43 -1.14
C MET A 54 8.00 -3.92 -1.23
N PRO A 55 8.97 -4.62 -0.62
CA PRO A 55 10.36 -4.21 -0.68
C PRO A 55 10.93 -4.41 -2.10
N TYR A 56 11.74 -3.46 -2.57
CA TYR A 56 12.46 -3.59 -3.83
C TYR A 56 13.82 -2.85 -3.83
N ASP A 57 14.52 -2.91 -4.97
CA ASP A 57 15.76 -2.17 -5.23
C ASP A 57 15.51 -1.22 -6.42
N SER A 58 15.40 0.09 -6.16
CA SER A 58 15.08 1.09 -7.21
C SER A 58 16.17 1.24 -8.27
N LYS A 59 17.40 0.83 -7.91
CA LYS A 59 18.57 0.79 -8.79
C LYS A 59 18.83 -0.61 -9.34
N GLY A 60 17.96 -1.57 -9.03
CA GLY A 60 18.07 -2.95 -9.47
C GLY A 60 17.74 -3.09 -10.96
N LYS A 61 18.24 -4.18 -11.56
CA LYS A 61 17.96 -4.49 -12.98
C LYS A 61 16.49 -4.81 -13.27
N ARG A 62 15.74 -5.25 -12.24
CA ARG A 62 14.36 -5.74 -12.40
C ARG A 62 13.34 -4.60 -12.46
N PHE A 63 13.54 -3.58 -11.62
CA PHE A 63 12.68 -2.40 -11.51
C PHE A 63 13.57 -1.16 -11.42
N PRO A 64 14.11 -0.68 -12.56
CA PRO A 64 14.97 0.50 -12.60
C PRO A 64 14.11 1.77 -12.56
N THR A 65 13.30 1.93 -11.51
CA THR A 65 12.38 3.05 -11.34
C THR A 65 13.11 4.36 -11.04
N GLY A 66 14.30 4.27 -10.43
CA GLY A 66 15.09 5.44 -10.01
C GLY A 66 14.47 6.24 -8.85
N THR A 67 13.32 5.80 -8.32
CA THR A 67 12.61 6.49 -7.23
C THR A 67 12.52 5.58 -6.00
N PRO A 68 12.55 6.12 -4.77
CA PRO A 68 12.49 5.30 -3.56
C PRO A 68 11.10 4.69 -3.31
N ILE A 69 10.04 5.35 -3.76
CA ILE A 69 8.65 4.89 -3.66
C ILE A 69 8.08 4.83 -5.08
N CYS A 70 7.44 3.71 -5.43
CA CYS A 70 6.87 3.51 -6.76
C CYS A 70 5.51 2.80 -6.68
N TYR A 71 4.48 3.40 -7.27
CA TYR A 71 3.18 2.77 -7.46
C TYR A 71 3.22 1.80 -8.64
N ILE A 72 2.67 0.59 -8.49
CA ILE A 72 2.69 -0.45 -9.53
C ILE A 72 1.30 -0.93 -9.98
N GLY A 73 0.23 -0.49 -9.33
CA GLY A 73 -1.13 -0.87 -9.69
C GLY A 73 -2.08 -0.86 -8.50
N SER A 74 -3.36 -1.05 -8.77
CA SER A 74 -4.41 -1.18 -7.77
C SER A 74 -5.19 -2.47 -7.99
N ALA A 75 -5.74 -3.01 -6.91
CA ALA A 75 -6.68 -4.12 -6.94
C ALA A 75 -7.97 -3.70 -6.25
N THR A 76 -9.10 -4.12 -6.80
CA THR A 76 -10.44 -3.90 -6.26
C THR A 76 -11.18 -5.21 -6.15
N SER A 77 -12.38 -5.17 -5.57
CA SER A 77 -13.28 -6.31 -5.50
C SER A 77 -14.48 -6.11 -6.40
N ASP A 78 -14.80 -7.10 -7.23
CA ASP A 78 -15.95 -7.07 -8.14
C ASP A 78 -17.31 -7.06 -7.42
N TRP A 79 -17.33 -7.42 -6.13
CA TRP A 79 -18.56 -7.62 -5.34
C TRP A 79 -19.00 -6.40 -4.53
N LYS A 80 -18.23 -5.29 -4.57
CA LYS A 80 -18.60 -4.02 -3.93
C LYS A 80 -18.75 -2.90 -4.97
N GLY A 81 -19.52 -1.88 -4.62
CA GLY A 81 -19.92 -0.79 -5.54
C GLY A 81 -18.77 0.07 -6.05
N GLY A 82 -17.57 0.01 -5.44
CA GLY A 82 -16.41 0.81 -5.81
C GLY A 82 -16.40 2.20 -5.20
N ASP A 83 -17.42 2.55 -4.41
CA ASP A 83 -17.62 3.92 -3.89
C ASP A 83 -16.73 4.25 -2.68
N LYS A 84 -16.04 3.25 -2.10
CA LYS A 84 -15.25 3.40 -0.87
C LYS A 84 -13.76 3.27 -1.14
N LYS A 85 -12.98 4.21 -0.58
CA LYS A 85 -11.51 4.26 -0.75
C LYS A 85 -10.80 3.01 -0.23
N TYR A 86 -11.33 2.35 0.80
CA TYR A 86 -10.73 1.15 1.38
C TYR A 86 -10.88 -0.11 0.52
N GLU A 87 -11.78 -0.09 -0.48
CA GLU A 87 -11.97 -1.18 -1.45
C GLU A 87 -10.85 -1.22 -2.49
N ASN A 88 -10.16 -0.09 -2.67
CA ASN A 88 -9.03 0.06 -3.56
C ASN A 88 -7.74 -0.23 -2.79
N VAL A 89 -7.12 -1.37 -3.09
CA VAL A 89 -5.84 -1.77 -2.49
C VAL A 89 -4.71 -1.44 -3.44
N LEU A 90 -3.88 -0.46 -3.10
CA LEU A 90 -2.75 -0.03 -3.91
C LEU A 90 -1.54 -0.95 -3.73
N GLY A 91 -0.82 -1.23 -4.80
CA GLY A 91 0.49 -1.88 -4.77
C GLY A 91 1.60 -0.83 -4.81
N ILE A 92 2.42 -0.78 -3.77
CA ILE A 92 3.52 0.18 -3.63
C ILE A 92 4.83 -0.56 -3.41
N LEU A 93 5.84 -0.24 -4.21
CA LEU A 93 7.22 -0.67 -4.02
C LEU A 93 7.99 0.37 -3.21
N ILE A 94 8.73 -0.07 -2.18
CA ILE A 94 9.61 0.78 -1.36
C ILE A 94 11.05 0.26 -1.38
N ASP A 95 11.98 1.14 -1.74
CA ASP A 95 13.40 0.82 -1.79
C ASP A 95 13.93 0.59 -0.37
N VAL A 96 14.41 -0.64 -0.13
CA VAL A 96 14.89 -1.04 1.20
C VAL A 96 16.17 -0.29 1.59
N LYS A 97 17.08 -0.02 0.64
CA LYS A 97 18.33 0.71 0.92
C LYS A 97 18.03 2.16 1.25
N TYR A 98 17.05 2.76 0.57
CA TYR A 98 16.55 4.08 0.91
C TYR A 98 15.93 4.10 2.30
N LEU A 99 15.03 3.15 2.59
CA LEU A 99 14.35 3.04 3.90
C LEU A 99 15.36 2.86 5.05
N MET A 100 16.40 2.05 4.84
CA MET A 100 17.48 1.85 5.82
C MET A 100 18.35 3.10 6.03
N GLY A 101 18.40 4.01 5.06
CA GLY A 101 19.13 5.27 5.15
C GLY A 101 18.39 6.37 5.91
N ILE A 102 17.11 6.15 6.24
CA ILE A 102 16.33 7.07 7.08
C ILE A 102 16.79 6.90 8.53
N ASP A 103 17.60 7.85 9.00
CA ASP A 103 18.21 7.84 10.33
C ASP A 103 17.22 8.16 11.46
N SER A 104 16.06 8.74 11.12
CA SER A 104 15.00 9.04 12.08
C SER A 104 13.94 7.95 12.11
N ARG A 105 13.48 7.56 13.31
CA ARG A 105 12.40 6.57 13.48
C ARG A 105 11.08 7.00 12.85
N THR A 106 10.88 8.30 12.66
CA THR A 106 9.64 8.87 12.13
C THR A 106 10.03 10.12 11.36
N ASP A 107 10.27 9.96 10.06
CA ASP A 107 10.50 11.08 9.15
C ASP A 107 9.14 11.56 8.61
N PRO A 108 8.63 12.73 9.04
CA PRO A 108 7.33 13.22 8.61
C PRO A 108 7.29 13.51 7.11
N SER A 109 8.43 13.88 6.51
CA SER A 109 8.54 14.17 5.08
C SER A 109 8.28 12.90 4.26
N GLU A 110 8.83 11.77 4.70
CA GLU A 110 8.65 10.48 4.03
C GLU A 110 7.24 9.93 4.20
N ILE A 111 6.65 10.11 5.38
CA ILE A 111 5.25 9.75 5.64
C ILE A 111 4.31 10.57 4.75
N LEU A 112 4.53 11.88 4.64
CA LEU A 112 3.74 12.76 3.79
C LEU A 112 3.86 12.38 2.31
N LYS A 113 5.07 12.14 1.81
CA LYS A 113 5.29 11.68 0.42
C LYS A 113 4.53 10.39 0.12
N LEU A 114 4.54 9.43 1.05
CA LEU A 114 3.80 8.18 0.88
C LEU A 114 2.29 8.41 0.93
N ALA A 115 1.80 9.25 1.85
CA ALA A 115 0.39 9.59 1.97
C ALA A 115 -0.14 10.29 0.72
N GLU A 116 0.57 11.32 0.23
CA GLU A 116 0.24 12.04 -1.00
C GLU A 116 0.18 11.09 -2.20
N LEU A 117 1.14 10.16 -2.32
CA LEU A 117 1.13 9.16 -3.38
C LEU A 117 -0.11 8.25 -3.30
N ILE A 118 -0.46 7.79 -2.09
CA ILE A 118 -1.64 6.94 -1.88
C ILE A 118 -2.92 7.70 -2.25
N GLU A 119 -3.07 8.93 -1.81
CA GLU A 119 -4.24 9.76 -2.11
C GLU A 119 -4.35 10.07 -3.60
N GLU A 120 -3.24 10.41 -4.26
CA GLU A 120 -3.20 10.71 -5.70
C GLU A 120 -3.53 9.49 -6.56
N LYS A 121 -3.05 8.30 -6.18
CA LYS A 121 -3.21 7.07 -6.99
C LYS A 121 -4.46 6.26 -6.62
N CYS A 122 -5.16 6.60 -5.55
CA CYS A 122 -6.41 5.94 -5.18
C CYS A 122 -7.52 6.31 -6.18
N PRO A 123 -8.09 5.33 -6.91
CA PRO A 123 -9.18 5.58 -7.85
C PRO A 123 -10.38 6.29 -7.19
N VAL A 124 -11.07 7.13 -7.97
CA VAL A 124 -12.31 7.82 -7.56
C VAL A 124 -13.48 6.87 -7.68
#